data_AF-A0A3M2BKN2-F1
#
_entry.id   AF-A0A3M2BKN2-F1
#
_cell.length_a   1.000
_cell.length_b   1.000
_cell.length_c   1.000
_cell.angle_alpha   90.00
_cell.angle_beta   90.00
_cell.angle_gamma   90.00
#
_symmetry.space_group_name_H-M   'P 1'
#
loop_
_entity.id
_entity.type
_entity.pdbx_description
1 polymer ?
#
loop_
_entity_poly.entity_id
_entity_poly.type
_entity_poly.pdbx_seq_one_letter_code
_entity_poly.pdbx_strand_id
1 'polypeptide(L)'
;MSRIEWKPGDRVLHQSRPEWGVGAVTQVQKAVQDGMPCQRLTVRFENAGLRTVSTAFANLKPADNGTPQNSPFAESDGHESVIEQLRTLPDDATDPFRPFAKRIRATIDLYRYTSRGASILAWATAMTGLSDPLSRVSRHELEEEFRRFEVLRDRHLAQLVQAAAKEGIDPAALKRAMPPEAQRALQRLNH
;
A
#
# COMPACT_ATOMS: atom_id res chain seq x y z
N MET A 1 -10.26 10.58 26.87
CA MET A 1 -9.56 10.61 25.57
C MET A 1 -8.17 11.16 25.81
N SER A 2 -7.15 10.30 25.75
CA SER A 2 -5.78 10.61 26.15
C SER A 2 -5.17 11.63 25.18
N ARG A 3 -4.92 12.85 25.67
CA ARG A 3 -4.40 13.97 24.88
C ARG A 3 -2.89 13.80 24.73
N ILE A 4 -2.44 13.34 23.57
CA ILE A 4 -1.02 13.22 23.25
C ILE A 4 -0.46 14.65 23.08
N GLU A 5 0.53 15.02 23.89
CA GLU A 5 1.28 16.26 23.71
C GLU A 5 2.36 16.06 22.65
N TRP A 6 2.24 16.78 21.54
CA TRP A 6 3.18 16.71 20.42
C TRP A 6 4.36 17.67 20.59
N LYS A 7 5.54 17.25 20.15
CA LYS A 7 6.77 18.04 20.14
C LYS A 7 7.26 18.28 18.71
N PRO A 8 8.01 19.38 18.46
CA PRO A 8 8.67 19.57 17.17
C PRO A 8 9.67 18.43 16.93
N GLY A 9 9.61 17.81 15.77
CA GLY A 9 10.34 16.59 15.41
C GLY A 9 9.47 15.33 15.39
N ASP A 10 8.32 15.32 16.06
CA ASP A 10 7.42 14.16 16.04
C ASP A 10 6.81 13.95 14.66
N ARG A 11 6.65 12.69 14.27
CA ARG A 11 5.98 12.31 13.03
C ARG A 11 4.52 12.01 13.31
N VAL A 12 3.63 12.65 12.55
CA VAL A 12 2.19 12.55 12.70
C VAL A 12 1.53 12.17 11.39
N LEU A 13 0.49 11.35 11.49
CA LEU A 13 -0.39 11.02 10.38
C LEU A 13 -1.79 11.57 10.65
N HIS A 14 -2.37 12.21 9.64
CA HIS A 14 -3.70 12.79 9.72
C HIS A 14 -4.76 11.76 9.31
N GLN A 15 -5.55 11.25 10.26
CA GLN A 15 -6.47 10.13 9.97
C GLN A 15 -7.60 10.50 9.01
N SER A 16 -8.08 11.74 9.03
CA SER A 16 -9.16 12.18 8.12
C SER A 16 -8.64 12.55 6.72
N ARG A 17 -7.32 12.60 6.54
CA ARG A 17 -6.64 13.01 5.30
C ARG A 17 -5.38 12.17 5.09
N PRO A 18 -5.51 10.83 4.97
CA PRO A 18 -4.36 9.94 4.80
C PRO A 18 -3.59 10.24 3.51
N GLU A 19 -4.21 10.88 2.52
CA GLU A 19 -3.58 11.29 1.26
C GLU A 19 -2.40 12.28 1.45
N TRP A 20 -2.30 12.95 2.60
CA TRP A 20 -1.18 13.83 2.91
C TRP A 20 0.09 13.06 3.31
N GLY A 21 -0.05 11.79 3.66
CA GLY A 21 1.05 10.93 4.10
C GLY A 21 1.51 11.26 5.52
N VAL A 22 2.69 10.75 5.87
CA VAL A 22 3.34 11.04 7.16
C VAL A 22 3.92 12.46 7.09
N GLY A 23 3.76 13.21 8.18
CA GLY A 23 4.28 14.56 8.28
C GLY A 23 5.11 14.79 9.53
N ALA A 24 6.21 15.52 9.40
CA ALA A 24 7.05 15.90 10.54
C ALA A 24 6.58 17.24 11.13
N VAL A 25 6.37 17.29 12.44
CA VAL A 25 6.02 18.52 13.16
C VAL A 25 7.22 19.45 13.16
N THR A 26 7.09 20.60 12.50
CA THR A 26 8.12 21.63 12.42
C THR A 26 7.99 22.67 13.54
N GLN A 27 6.77 22.95 13.99
CA GLN A 27 6.51 23.94 15.04
C GLN A 27 5.27 23.57 15.85
N VAL A 28 5.31 23.80 17.16
CA VAL A 28 4.20 23.56 18.08
C VAL A 28 3.89 24.86 18.82
N GLN A 29 2.62 25.29 18.75
CA GLN A 29 2.11 26.43 19.52
C GLN A 29 1.03 25.95 20.46
N LYS A 30 1.16 26.24 21.76
CA LYS A 30 0.09 25.96 22.74
C LYS A 30 -0.98 27.05 22.59
N ALA A 31 -2.24 26.66 22.42
CA ALA A 31 -3.35 27.58 22.21
C ALA A 31 -4.58 27.11 23.01
N VAL A 32 -5.27 28.01 23.69
CA VAL A 32 -6.52 27.68 24.38
C VAL A 32 -7.67 28.06 23.46
N GLN A 33 -8.52 27.10 23.10
CA GLN A 33 -9.69 27.32 22.25
C GLN A 33 -10.92 26.69 22.94
N ASP A 34 -12.00 27.46 23.09
CA ASP A 34 -13.22 27.07 23.83
C ASP A 34 -12.95 26.57 25.26
N GLY A 35 -12.04 27.23 25.99
CA GLY A 35 -11.68 26.86 27.37
C GLY A 35 -10.87 25.56 27.48
N MET A 36 -10.55 24.90 26.37
CA MET A 36 -9.78 23.66 26.33
C MET A 36 -8.34 23.91 25.81
N PRO A 37 -7.29 23.35 26.45
CA PRO A 37 -5.90 23.60 26.06
C PRO A 37 -5.47 22.80 24.83
N CYS A 38 -5.58 23.36 23.63
CA CYS A 38 -5.22 22.74 22.36
C CYS A 38 -3.78 23.07 21.91
N GLN A 39 -3.28 22.34 20.92
CA GLN A 39 -2.01 22.65 20.28
C GLN A 39 -2.24 22.91 18.79
N ARG A 40 -1.61 23.94 18.27
CA ARG A 40 -1.53 24.22 16.84
C ARG A 40 -0.16 23.78 16.35
N LEU A 41 -0.15 22.76 15.51
CA LEU A 41 1.03 22.13 14.95
C LEU A 41 1.23 22.61 13.53
N THR A 42 2.45 23.00 13.18
CA THR A 42 2.85 23.19 11.78
C THR A 42 3.57 21.93 11.35
N VAL A 43 2.97 21.16 10.45
CA VAL A 43 3.45 19.84 10.03
C VAL A 43 3.83 19.90 8.56
N ARG A 44 5.03 19.43 8.21
CA ARG A 44 5.43 19.23 6.82
C ARG A 44 5.07 17.79 6.44
N PHE A 45 3.99 17.64 5.69
CA PHE A 45 3.54 16.37 5.12
C PHE A 45 4.30 16.07 3.81
N GLU A 46 4.70 14.82 3.61
CA GLU A 46 5.44 14.40 2.39
C GLU A 46 4.66 14.70 1.11
N ASN A 47 3.36 14.41 1.09
CA ASN A 47 2.55 14.55 -0.13
C ASN A 47 1.77 15.87 -0.21
N ALA A 48 1.67 16.62 0.88
CA ALA A 48 0.82 17.82 0.97
C ALA A 48 1.55 19.11 1.35
N GLY A 49 2.86 19.03 1.60
CA GLY A 49 3.70 20.15 1.99
C GLY A 49 3.43 20.64 3.43
N LEU A 50 3.76 21.90 3.69
CA LEU A 50 3.59 22.52 5.02
C LEU A 50 2.10 22.81 5.29
N ARG A 51 1.52 22.20 6.32
CA ARG A 51 0.14 22.41 6.75
C ARG A 51 0.06 22.71 8.24
N THR A 52 -0.79 23.66 8.60
CA THR A 52 -1.07 23.98 10.00
C THR A 52 -2.30 23.20 10.45
N VAL A 53 -2.16 22.43 11.52
CA VAL A 53 -3.15 21.50 12.04
C VAL A 53 -3.40 21.77 13.52
N SER A 54 -4.66 21.89 13.92
CA SER A 54 -5.05 22.09 15.33
C SER A 54 -5.51 20.78 15.95
N THR A 55 -4.93 20.38 17.08
CA THR A 55 -5.29 19.16 17.83
C THR A 55 -6.70 19.19 18.44
N ALA A 56 -7.40 20.32 18.33
CA ALA A 56 -8.80 20.47 18.75
C ALA A 56 -9.76 19.73 17.81
N PHE A 57 -9.45 19.73 16.50
CA PHE A 57 -10.34 19.21 15.45
C PHE A 57 -9.67 18.12 14.62
N ALA A 58 -8.34 17.98 14.70
CA ALA A 58 -7.59 17.02 13.92
C ALA A 58 -7.37 15.71 14.69
N ASN A 59 -7.81 14.61 14.09
CA ASN A 59 -7.59 13.26 14.61
C ASN A 59 -6.20 12.77 14.15
N LEU A 60 -5.18 13.10 14.94
CA LEU A 60 -3.77 12.83 14.65
C LEU A 60 -3.31 11.55 15.36
N LYS A 61 -2.67 10.65 14.63
CA LYS A 61 -1.98 9.48 15.19
C LYS A 61 -0.46 9.65 15.11
N PRO A 62 0.30 9.13 16.09
CA PRO A 62 1.75 9.08 15.97
C PRO A 62 2.08 8.12 14.85
N ALA A 63 2.85 8.60 13.88
CA ALA A 63 3.49 7.71 12.92
C ALA A 63 4.71 7.16 13.65
N ASP A 64 4.54 6.00 14.29
CA ASP A 64 5.62 5.31 14.98
C ASP A 64 6.78 5.13 14.00
N ASN A 65 7.86 5.86 14.27
CA ASN A 65 9.12 5.66 13.61
C ASN A 65 9.99 5.07 14.71
N GLY A 66 10.12 3.75 14.69
CA GLY A 66 10.91 3.00 15.67
C GLY A 66 12.21 3.72 15.98
N THR A 67 12.50 3.85 17.27
CA THR A 67 13.83 4.22 17.77
C THR A 67 14.91 3.50 16.95
N PRO A 68 16.00 4.18 16.54
CA PRO A 68 17.19 3.48 16.09
C PRO A 68 17.86 2.86 17.32
N GLN A 69 17.27 1.76 17.82
CA GLN A 69 18.01 0.86 18.68
C GLN A 69 18.97 0.10 17.77
N ASN A 70 20.24 0.43 17.93
CA ASN A 70 21.37 -0.33 17.43
C ASN A 70 21.37 -1.70 18.15
N SER A 71 20.46 -2.57 17.75
CA SER A 71 20.36 -3.96 18.17
C SER A 71 21.03 -4.80 17.08
N PRO A 72 22.02 -5.66 17.39
CA PRO A 72 22.71 -6.50 16.41
C PRO A 72 21.84 -7.57 15.71
N PHE A 73 20.51 -7.50 15.88
CA PHE A 73 19.52 -8.47 15.44
C PHE A 73 18.33 -7.83 14.67
N ALA A 74 18.35 -6.51 14.40
CA ALA A 74 17.20 -5.79 13.82
C ALA A 74 17.23 -5.66 12.27
N GLU A 75 18.21 -6.25 11.60
CA GLU A 75 18.31 -6.18 10.13
C GLU A 75 17.41 -7.21 9.42
N SER A 76 16.97 -8.28 10.11
CA SER A 76 16.12 -9.32 9.50
C SER A 76 14.62 -9.02 9.48
N ASP A 77 14.08 -8.25 10.45
CA ASP A 77 12.62 -8.04 10.57
C ASP A 77 12.02 -7.28 9.38
N GLY A 78 12.77 -6.31 8.84
CA GLY A 78 12.31 -5.49 7.72
C GLY A 78 12.40 -6.18 6.36
N HIS A 79 13.35 -7.10 6.17
CA HIS A 79 13.50 -7.84 4.91
C HIS A 79 12.38 -8.87 4.77
N GLU A 80 12.17 -9.72 5.78
CA GLU A 80 11.14 -10.77 5.74
C GLU A 80 9.72 -10.16 5.63
N SER A 81 9.44 -9.06 6.33
CA SER A 81 8.16 -8.36 6.21
C SER A 81 7.90 -7.86 4.79
N VAL A 82 8.92 -7.36 4.10
CA VAL A 82 8.80 -6.90 2.70
C VAL A 82 8.59 -8.09 1.77
N ILE A 83 9.32 -9.18 1.95
CA ILE A 83 9.16 -10.41 1.18
C ILE A 83 7.73 -10.97 1.33
N GLU A 84 7.19 -11.01 2.54
CA GLU A 84 5.81 -11.46 2.79
C GLU A 84 4.78 -10.56 2.10
N GLN A 85 4.95 -9.23 2.11
CA GLN A 85 4.08 -8.32 1.36
C GLN A 85 4.12 -8.59 -0.15
N LEU A 86 5.30 -8.81 -0.72
CA LEU A 86 5.47 -9.12 -2.15
C LEU A 86 4.83 -10.45 -2.56
N ARG A 87 4.61 -11.37 -1.61
CA ARG A 87 3.95 -12.67 -1.83
C ARG A 87 2.43 -12.61 -1.76
N THR A 88 1.85 -11.45 -1.44
CA THR A 88 0.40 -11.27 -1.39
C THR A 88 -0.13 -10.56 -2.63
N LEU A 89 -1.45 -10.65 -2.86
CA LEU A 89 -2.13 -9.77 -3.81
C LEU A 89 -2.67 -8.55 -3.07
N PRO A 90 -2.69 -7.37 -3.71
CA PRO A 90 -3.25 -6.16 -3.09
C PRO A 90 -4.70 -6.35 -2.62
N ASP A 91 -5.06 -5.70 -1.52
CA ASP A 91 -6.42 -5.70 -0.96
C ASP A 91 -7.46 -5.27 -2.00
N ASP A 92 -7.09 -4.36 -2.90
CA ASP A 92 -7.92 -3.92 -4.01
C ASP A 92 -8.44 -5.05 -4.90
N ALA A 93 -7.68 -6.14 -5.02
CA ALA A 93 -8.00 -7.34 -5.79
C ALA A 93 -8.61 -8.46 -4.93
N THR A 94 -8.27 -8.54 -3.65
CA THR A 94 -8.64 -9.68 -2.77
C THR A 94 -9.83 -9.41 -1.86
N ASP A 95 -10.07 -8.15 -1.47
CA ASP A 95 -11.10 -7.76 -0.49
C ASP A 95 -12.50 -8.26 -0.91
N PRO A 96 -13.12 -9.16 -0.12
CA PRO A 96 -14.43 -9.72 -0.44
C PRO A 96 -15.58 -8.69 -0.37
N PHE A 97 -15.39 -7.58 0.34
CA PHE A 97 -16.39 -6.51 0.46
C PHE A 97 -16.33 -5.53 -0.71
N ARG A 98 -15.30 -5.60 -1.55
CA ARG A 98 -15.26 -4.81 -2.78
C ARG A 98 -16.17 -5.42 -3.86
N PRO A 99 -16.85 -4.57 -4.66
CA PRO A 99 -17.66 -5.04 -5.78
C PRO A 99 -16.85 -5.97 -6.69
N PHE A 100 -17.45 -7.09 -7.07
CA PHE A 100 -16.78 -8.14 -7.85
C PHE A 100 -16.11 -7.61 -9.13
N ALA A 101 -16.81 -6.76 -9.88
CA ALA A 101 -16.26 -6.11 -11.08
C ALA A 101 -15.01 -5.26 -10.80
N LYS A 102 -14.95 -4.57 -9.64
CA LYS A 102 -13.78 -3.79 -9.23
C LYS A 102 -12.60 -4.68 -8.89
N ARG A 103 -12.84 -5.83 -8.24
CA ARG A 103 -11.79 -6.82 -7.94
C ARG A 103 -11.17 -7.41 -9.20
N ILE A 104 -11.99 -7.76 -10.20
CA ILE A 104 -11.50 -8.22 -11.50
C ILE A 104 -10.65 -7.14 -12.17
N ARG A 105 -11.15 -5.90 -12.23
CA ARG A 105 -10.40 -4.78 -12.82
C ARG A 105 -9.06 -4.56 -12.11
N ALA A 106 -9.06 -4.52 -10.78
CA ALA A 106 -7.84 -4.38 -9.99
C ALA A 106 -6.85 -5.53 -10.27
N THR A 107 -7.34 -6.76 -10.42
CA THR A 107 -6.49 -7.91 -10.79
C THR A 107 -5.91 -7.77 -12.19
N ILE A 108 -6.70 -7.30 -13.16
CA ILE A 108 -6.25 -7.05 -14.54
C ILE A 108 -5.18 -5.94 -14.58
N ASP A 109 -5.36 -4.88 -13.79
CA ASP A 109 -4.41 -3.76 -13.74
C ASP A 109 -3.01 -4.22 -13.27
N LEU A 110 -2.88 -5.33 -12.54
CA LEU A 110 -1.59 -5.93 -12.14
C LEU A 110 -0.80 -6.54 -13.31
N TYR A 111 -1.41 -6.76 -14.47
CA TYR A 111 -0.70 -7.21 -15.68
C TYR A 111 0.16 -6.12 -16.32
N ARG A 112 0.03 -4.86 -15.87
CA ARG A 112 0.91 -3.76 -16.31
C ARG A 112 2.36 -3.93 -15.84
N TYR A 113 2.58 -4.73 -14.78
CA TYR A 113 3.90 -4.99 -14.23
C TYR A 113 4.56 -6.17 -14.94
N THR A 114 5.88 -6.06 -15.16
CA THR A 114 6.70 -7.10 -15.79
C THR A 114 7.98 -7.30 -14.99
N SER A 115 8.61 -8.46 -15.15
CA SER A 115 9.89 -8.80 -14.49
C SER A 115 11.10 -8.01 -15.02
N ARG A 116 10.89 -7.06 -15.94
CA ARG A 116 11.97 -6.39 -16.67
C ARG A 116 12.16 -4.94 -16.23
N GLY A 117 13.43 -4.53 -16.16
CA GLY A 117 13.83 -3.14 -16.02
C GLY A 117 13.16 -2.43 -14.83
N ALA A 118 12.66 -1.21 -15.06
CA ALA A 118 12.02 -0.39 -14.03
C ALA A 118 10.63 -0.90 -13.57
N SER A 119 9.99 -1.79 -14.34
CA SER A 119 8.64 -2.26 -14.07
C SER A 119 8.57 -3.08 -12.77
N ILE A 120 9.60 -3.88 -12.49
CA ILE A 120 9.68 -4.67 -11.26
C ILE A 120 9.87 -3.80 -10.00
N LEU A 121 10.59 -2.69 -10.12
CA LEU A 121 10.76 -1.73 -9.03
C LEU A 121 9.47 -0.96 -8.76
N ALA A 122 8.76 -0.58 -9.83
CA ALA A 122 7.44 0.04 -9.70
C ALA A 122 6.41 -0.90 -9.06
N TRP A 123 6.46 -2.20 -9.39
CA TRP A 123 5.67 -3.23 -8.72
C TRP A 123 6.02 -3.34 -7.23
N ALA A 124 7.30 -3.51 -6.89
CA ALA A 124 7.73 -3.65 -5.51
C ALA A 124 7.37 -2.42 -4.66
N THR A 125 7.50 -1.21 -5.24
CA THR A 125 7.06 0.05 -4.63
C THR A 125 5.55 0.05 -4.39
N ALA A 126 4.76 -0.39 -5.37
CA ALA A 126 3.30 -0.44 -5.25
C ALA A 126 2.81 -1.47 -4.21
N MET A 127 3.53 -2.57 -4.03
CA MET A 127 3.19 -3.62 -3.06
C MET A 127 3.57 -3.24 -1.62
N THR A 128 4.71 -2.56 -1.45
CA THR A 128 5.33 -2.35 -0.12
C THR A 128 5.17 -0.91 0.38
N GLY A 129 4.85 0.04 -0.49
CA GLY A 129 4.85 1.47 -0.19
C GLY A 129 6.24 2.08 -0.03
N LEU A 130 7.32 1.32 -0.22
CA LEU A 130 8.69 1.80 -0.11
C LEU A 130 9.07 2.65 -1.32
N SER A 131 9.66 3.83 -1.10
CA SER A 131 10.18 4.67 -2.19
C SER A 131 11.39 4.06 -2.90
N ASP A 132 12.20 3.25 -2.20
CA ASP A 132 13.28 2.45 -2.78
C ASP A 132 13.26 1.02 -2.22
N PRO A 133 12.73 0.03 -2.96
CA PRO A 133 12.69 -1.36 -2.53
C PRO A 133 14.08 -2.01 -2.46
N LEU A 134 15.05 -1.51 -3.23
CA LEU A 134 16.41 -2.09 -3.30
C LEU A 134 17.22 -1.84 -2.03
N SER A 135 16.81 -0.87 -1.21
CA SER A 135 17.35 -0.64 0.13
C SER A 135 17.04 -1.78 1.11
N ARG A 136 16.07 -2.65 0.79
CA ARG A 136 15.64 -3.75 1.66
C ARG A 136 15.81 -5.13 1.02
N VAL A 137 15.52 -5.26 -0.27
CA VAL A 137 15.51 -6.55 -0.98
C VAL A 137 16.35 -6.43 -2.25
N SER A 138 17.15 -7.44 -2.55
CA SER A 138 17.98 -7.41 -3.76
C SER A 138 17.13 -7.52 -5.03
N ARG A 139 17.66 -7.02 -6.15
CA ARG A 139 16.98 -7.17 -7.47
C ARG A 139 16.68 -8.63 -7.81
N HIS A 140 17.57 -9.55 -7.45
CA HIS A 140 17.39 -10.96 -7.75
C HIS A 140 16.19 -11.54 -6.98
N GLU A 141 16.09 -11.26 -5.69
CA GLU A 141 14.95 -11.67 -4.86
C GLU A 141 13.64 -11.04 -5.38
N LEU A 142 13.64 -9.77 -5.79
CA LEU A 142 12.47 -9.17 -6.42
C LEU A 142 12.04 -9.93 -7.69
N GLU A 143 12.99 -10.35 -8.53
CA GLU A 143 12.70 -11.14 -9.73
C GLU A 143 12.13 -12.52 -9.39
N GLU A 144 12.60 -13.15 -8.32
CA GLU A 144 12.07 -14.43 -7.83
C GLU A 144 10.67 -14.29 -7.24
N GLU A 145 10.45 -13.31 -6.36
CA GLU A 145 9.15 -13.06 -5.75
C GLU A 145 8.14 -12.58 -6.81
N PHE A 146 8.57 -11.81 -7.81
CA PHE A 146 7.70 -11.44 -8.93
C PHE A 146 7.21 -12.67 -9.72
N ARG A 147 8.08 -13.66 -9.99
CA ARG A 147 7.65 -14.90 -10.67
C ARG A 147 6.59 -15.65 -9.85
N ARG A 148 6.72 -15.68 -8.52
CA ARG A 148 5.72 -16.29 -7.63
C ARG A 148 4.42 -15.49 -7.63
N PHE A 149 4.52 -14.17 -7.57
CA PHE A 149 3.40 -13.25 -7.69
C PHE A 149 2.64 -13.42 -9.01
N GLU A 150 3.32 -13.63 -10.14
CA GLU A 150 2.66 -13.88 -11.43
C GLU A 150 1.78 -15.13 -11.38
N VAL A 151 2.29 -16.23 -10.80
CA VAL A 151 1.52 -17.46 -10.62
C VAL A 151 0.32 -17.23 -9.72
N LEU A 152 0.49 -16.49 -8.62
CA LEU A 152 -0.57 -16.15 -7.68
C LEU A 152 -1.66 -15.30 -8.35
N ARG A 153 -1.26 -14.23 -9.05
CA ARG A 153 -2.14 -13.34 -9.83
C ARG A 153 -2.92 -14.12 -10.89
N ASP A 154 -2.24 -14.96 -11.66
CA ASP A 154 -2.87 -15.72 -12.74
C ASP A 154 -3.90 -16.71 -12.17
N ARG A 155 -3.60 -17.39 -11.05
CA ARG A 155 -4.53 -18.27 -10.33
C ARG A 155 -5.74 -17.51 -9.77
N HIS A 156 -5.52 -16.36 -9.14
CA HIS A 156 -6.59 -15.51 -8.62
C HIS A 156 -7.52 -15.02 -9.73
N LEU A 157 -6.96 -14.59 -10.87
CA LEU A 157 -7.74 -14.20 -12.03
C LEU A 157 -8.60 -15.37 -12.53
N ALA A 158 -8.04 -16.58 -12.62
CA ALA A 158 -8.80 -17.76 -13.04
C ALA A 158 -9.97 -18.06 -12.08
N GLN A 159 -9.76 -17.94 -10.77
CA GLN A 159 -10.82 -18.10 -9.76
C GLN A 159 -11.91 -17.04 -9.91
N LEU A 160 -11.54 -15.77 -10.12
CA LEU A 160 -12.51 -14.70 -10.37
C LEU A 160 -13.30 -14.97 -11.66
N VAL A 161 -12.67 -15.40 -12.74
CA VAL A 161 -13.38 -15.71 -13.99
C VAL A 161 -14.33 -16.90 -13.83
N GLN A 162 -13.96 -17.92 -13.06
CA GLN A 162 -14.86 -19.04 -12.74
C GLN A 162 -16.04 -18.60 -11.87
N ALA A 163 -15.81 -17.69 -10.92
CA ALA A 163 -16.85 -17.13 -10.07
C ALA A 163 -17.78 -16.17 -10.83
N ALA A 164 -17.35 -15.60 -11.96
CA ALA A 164 -18.10 -14.60 -12.72
C ALA A 164 -19.51 -15.08 -13.13
N ALA A 165 -19.65 -16.36 -13.48
CA ALA A 165 -20.95 -16.94 -13.82
C ALA A 165 -21.95 -16.88 -12.66
N LYS A 166 -21.48 -17.04 -11.41
CA LYS A 166 -22.33 -16.96 -10.22
C LYS A 166 -22.81 -15.52 -9.94
N GLU A 167 -22.03 -14.54 -10.41
CA GLU A 167 -22.34 -13.11 -10.32
C GLU A 167 -23.16 -12.60 -11.52
N GLY A 168 -23.63 -13.50 -12.40
CA GLY A 168 -24.41 -13.15 -13.59
C GLY A 168 -23.58 -12.55 -14.73
N ILE A 169 -22.26 -12.69 -14.70
CA ILE A 169 -21.34 -12.17 -15.73
C ILE A 169 -20.92 -13.33 -16.64
N ASP A 170 -21.08 -13.17 -17.96
CA ASP A 170 -20.61 -14.17 -18.94
C ASP A 170 -19.07 -14.28 -18.91
N PRO A 171 -18.51 -15.43 -18.46
CA PRO A 171 -17.07 -15.62 -18.40
C PRO A 171 -16.38 -15.52 -19.76
N ALA A 172 -17.06 -15.89 -20.86
CA ALA A 172 -16.49 -15.85 -22.20
C ALA A 172 -16.40 -14.41 -22.75
N ALA A 173 -17.45 -13.59 -22.56
CA ALA A 173 -17.39 -12.16 -22.83
C ALA A 173 -16.34 -11.46 -21.96
N LEU A 174 -16.27 -11.78 -20.67
CA LEU A 174 -15.28 -11.22 -19.77
C LEU A 174 -13.84 -11.51 -20.23
N LYS A 175 -13.53 -12.77 -20.57
CA LYS A 175 -12.21 -13.15 -21.11
C LYS A 175 -11.85 -12.35 -22.36
N ARG A 176 -12.78 -12.17 -23.31
CA ARG A 176 -12.54 -11.41 -24.55
C ARG A 176 -12.28 -9.93 -24.32
N ALA A 177 -12.82 -9.36 -23.25
CA ALA A 177 -12.61 -7.95 -22.89
C ALA A 177 -11.29 -7.68 -22.14
N MET A 178 -10.56 -8.72 -21.73
CA MET A 178 -9.29 -8.57 -21.00
C MET A 178 -8.11 -8.23 -21.93
N PRO A 179 -7.04 -7.60 -21.41
CA PRO A 179 -5.78 -7.44 -22.14
C PRO A 179 -5.20 -8.79 -22.61
N PRO A 180 -4.44 -8.81 -23.72
CA PRO A 180 -3.92 -10.04 -24.31
C PRO A 180 -3.01 -10.82 -23.34
N GLU A 181 -2.30 -10.16 -22.45
CA GLU A 181 -1.46 -10.78 -21.42
C GLU A 181 -2.29 -11.62 -20.43
N ALA A 182 -3.41 -11.06 -19.96
CA ALA A 182 -4.35 -11.72 -19.06
C ALA A 182 -5.09 -12.88 -19.74
N GLN A 183 -5.45 -12.71 -21.02
CA GLN A 183 -6.03 -13.80 -21.82
C GLN A 183 -5.07 -14.98 -21.95
N ARG A 184 -3.81 -14.72 -22.29
CA ARG A 184 -2.75 -15.74 -22.41
C ARG A 184 -2.49 -16.44 -21.08
N ALA A 185 -2.52 -15.71 -19.96
CA ALA A 185 -2.41 -16.30 -18.63
C ALA A 185 -3.52 -17.31 -18.35
N LEU A 186 -4.77 -16.96 -18.65
CA LEU A 186 -5.91 -17.87 -18.49
C LEU A 186 -5.83 -19.07 -19.44
N GLN A 187 -5.31 -18.90 -20.66
CA GLN A 187 -5.11 -20.02 -21.58
C GLN A 187 -4.06 -21.01 -21.06
N ARG A 188 -2.93 -20.52 -20.52
CA ARG A 188 -1.87 -21.34 -19.95
C ARG A 188 -2.32 -22.21 -18.78
N LEU A 189 -3.28 -21.73 -17.98
CA LEU A 189 -3.78 -22.45 -16.81
C LEU A 189 -4.83 -23.54 -17.12
N ASN A 190 -5.43 -23.49 -18.31
CA ASN A 190 -6.45 -24.45 -18.74
C ASN A 190 -5.87 -25.57 -19.63
N HIS A 191 -4.54 -25.64 -19.75
CA HIS A 191 -3.82 -26.54 -20.62
C HIS A 191 -2.89 -27.45 -19.80
#